data_AF-A0A6A2Z1A4-F1
#
_entry.id   AF-A0A6A2Z1A4-F1
#
_cell.length_a   1.000
_cell.length_b   1.000
_cell.length_c   1.000
_cell.angle_alpha   90.00
_cell.angle_beta   90.00
_cell.angle_gamma   90.00
#
_symmetry.space_group_name_H-M   'P 1'
#
loop_
_entity.id
_entity.type
_entity.pdbx_description
1 polymer ?
#
loop_
_entity_poly.entity_id
_entity_poly.type
_entity_poly.pdbx_seq_one_letter_code
_entity_poly.pdbx_strand_id
1 'polypeptide(L)'
;MDLLSPLLFKLLLLSCSSGIQLYECARTFTIINNCKETIWPGIIPGESFNGGEMEMVHARLGTVAKPLSAELPATLAEFTLAALDFYDVSLVDGFNVPISVTPLKGKGNCSTAGCNSDLRRNCRSELAVKANGKVIACRSACDVFNTDEYCCRGTHGNPSTCQPTYYPKTFKSACPTCYSYAYDDPTSIFICSGADYVITFCSTRNQAVCSYHDHKLICKNKANGLNPLVGRWWGALLLLLFITNLWSIL
;
A
#
# COMPACT_ATOMS: atom_id res chain seq x y z
N MET A 1 52.39 37.68 -6.61
CA MET A 1 53.22 36.81 -7.47
C MET A 1 53.43 35.50 -6.73
N ASP A 2 52.36 34.81 -6.37
CA ASP A 2 51.57 33.95 -7.26
C ASP A 2 52.40 32.76 -7.75
N LEU A 3 52.27 31.63 -7.06
CA LEU A 3 52.32 30.32 -7.72
C LEU A 3 51.64 29.24 -6.86
N LEU A 4 50.51 29.58 -6.25
CA LEU A 4 49.44 28.58 -6.12
C LEU A 4 48.89 28.39 -7.54
N SER A 5 49.40 27.35 -8.19
CA SER A 5 49.05 26.99 -9.56
C SER A 5 47.52 27.01 -9.77
N PRO A 6 47.02 27.53 -10.91
CA PRO A 6 45.60 27.47 -11.25
C PRO A 6 45.07 26.03 -11.36
N LEU A 7 45.96 25.02 -11.34
CA LEU A 7 45.60 23.61 -11.20
C LEU A 7 45.16 23.23 -9.77
N LEU A 8 45.73 23.84 -8.73
CA LEU A 8 45.40 23.48 -7.34
C LEU A 8 43.99 23.97 -6.95
N PHE A 9 43.60 25.14 -7.44
CA PHE A 9 42.24 25.69 -7.24
C PHE A 9 41.18 24.91 -8.04
N LYS A 10 41.55 24.42 -9.23
CA LYS A 10 40.70 23.49 -10.00
C LYS A 10 40.58 22.12 -9.34
N LEU A 11 41.63 21.62 -8.68
CA LEU A 11 41.60 20.34 -7.97
C LEU A 11 40.73 20.40 -6.70
N LEU A 12 40.77 21.51 -5.96
CA LEU A 12 39.92 21.76 -4.80
C LEU A 12 38.43 21.97 -5.16
N LEU A 13 38.14 22.53 -6.34
CA LEU A 13 36.77 22.63 -6.86
C LEU A 13 36.26 21.31 -7.45
N LEU A 14 37.15 20.42 -7.93
CA LEU A 14 36.77 19.08 -8.41
C LEU A 14 36.52 18.05 -7.29
N SER A 15 36.99 18.28 -6.06
CA SER A 15 36.71 17.38 -4.94
C SER A 15 35.41 17.70 -4.18
N CYS A 16 34.70 18.77 -4.56
CA CYS A 16 33.45 19.19 -3.92
C CYS A 16 32.24 19.11 -4.87
N SER A 17 32.35 18.37 -5.98
CA SER A 17 31.24 18.05 -6.89
C SER A 17 30.61 16.68 -6.62
N SER A 18 30.98 16.02 -5.52
CA SER A 18 30.15 15.00 -4.89
C SER A 18 28.86 15.70 -4.45
N GLY A 19 27.92 15.85 -5.37
CA GLY A 19 26.61 16.40 -5.11
C GLY A 19 26.08 15.76 -3.84
N ILE A 20 25.63 16.59 -2.90
CA ILE A 20 24.97 16.13 -1.69
C ILE A 20 23.84 15.22 -2.17
N GLN A 21 24.05 13.91 -2.06
CA GLN A 21 23.02 12.94 -2.33
C GLN A 21 22.08 13.09 -1.14
N LEU A 22 21.09 13.97 -1.29
CA LEU A 22 19.99 14.09 -0.36
C LEU A 22 19.39 12.69 -0.27
N TYR A 23 19.69 11.97 0.80
CA TYR A 23 18.88 10.84 1.19
C TYR A 23 17.49 11.44 1.45
N GLU A 24 16.55 11.17 0.56
CA GLU A 24 15.13 11.47 0.79
C GLU A 24 14.72 10.67 2.02
N CYS A 25 14.79 11.29 3.19
CA CYS A 25 14.32 10.70 4.45
C CYS A 25 12.82 10.94 4.65
N ALA A 26 12.21 11.83 3.87
CA ALA A 26 10.80 12.12 3.92
C ALA A 26 10.00 11.20 2.97
N ARG A 27 8.77 10.90 3.36
CA ARG A 27 7.79 10.14 2.57
C ARG A 27 6.50 10.94 2.56
N THR A 28 5.88 11.09 1.39
CA THR A 28 4.58 11.75 1.30
C THR A 28 3.48 10.70 1.37
N PHE A 29 2.54 10.90 2.29
CA PHE A 29 1.32 10.09 2.40
C PHE A 29 0.13 10.88 1.89
N THR A 30 -0.57 10.35 0.89
CA THR A 30 -1.80 10.94 0.35
C THR A 30 -2.98 10.07 0.71
N ILE A 31 -3.94 10.63 1.44
CA ILE A 31 -5.13 9.91 1.89
C ILE A 31 -6.31 10.29 0.99
N ILE A 32 -6.95 9.29 0.40
CA ILE A 32 -8.10 9.44 -0.50
C ILE A 32 -9.28 8.68 0.09
N ASN A 33 -10.40 9.37 0.31
CA ASN A 33 -11.66 8.73 0.68
C ASN A 33 -12.58 8.58 -0.54
N ASN A 34 -12.75 7.35 -1.04
CA ASN A 34 -13.74 7.03 -2.08
C ASN A 34 -14.99 6.33 -1.51
N CYS A 35 -15.10 6.23 -0.20
CA CYS A 35 -16.30 5.68 0.42
C CYS A 35 -17.49 6.63 0.23
N LYS A 36 -18.70 6.10 0.28
CA LYS A 36 -19.94 6.92 0.26
C LYS A 36 -20.16 7.69 1.55
N GLU A 37 -19.43 7.30 2.60
CA GLU A 37 -19.53 7.84 3.95
C GLU A 37 -18.23 8.57 4.30
N THR A 38 -18.34 9.53 5.20
CA THR A 38 -17.17 10.24 5.74
C THR A 38 -16.32 9.29 6.57
N ILE A 39 -15.03 9.23 6.26
CA ILE A 39 -14.04 8.47 7.03
C ILE A 39 -13.13 9.46 7.76
N TRP A 40 -12.88 9.19 9.04
CA TRP A 40 -12.00 9.97 9.89
C TRP A 40 -10.72 9.16 10.16
N PRO A 41 -9.67 9.28 9.33
CA PRO A 41 -8.46 8.50 9.57
C PRO A 41 -7.84 8.84 10.94
N GLY A 42 -7.53 7.81 11.72
CA GLY A 42 -6.53 7.90 12.79
C GLY A 42 -5.13 7.81 12.19
N ILE A 43 -4.15 8.44 12.80
CA ILE A 43 -2.74 8.29 12.40
C ILE A 43 -1.93 8.28 13.69
N ILE A 44 -1.17 7.23 13.92
CA ILE A 44 -0.34 7.09 15.13
C ILE A 44 1.12 7.06 14.69
N PRO A 45 1.87 8.17 14.82
CA PRO A 45 3.30 8.11 14.56
C PRO A 45 3.97 7.24 15.63
N GLY A 46 4.81 6.29 15.22
CA GLY A 46 5.62 5.51 16.15
C GLY A 46 6.61 6.40 16.91
N GLU A 47 6.92 6.08 18.17
CA GLU A 47 7.81 6.86 19.04
C GLU A 47 9.30 6.77 18.66
N SER A 48 9.64 6.17 17.52
CA SER A 48 10.99 6.17 16.95
C SER A 48 10.91 5.91 15.46
N PHE A 49 11.80 6.53 14.68
CA PHE A 49 11.94 6.42 13.22
C PHE A 49 12.31 5.01 12.71
N ASN A 50 11.80 3.94 13.34
CA ASN A 50 12.02 2.54 13.01
C ASN A 50 10.70 1.75 12.83
N GLY A 51 9.56 2.44 12.65
CA GLY A 51 8.26 1.77 12.49
C GLY A 51 7.11 2.70 12.87
N GLY A 52 6.37 3.22 11.89
CA GLY A 52 5.18 4.04 12.11
C GLY A 52 3.91 3.25 11.77
N GLU A 53 3.12 2.92 12.78
CA GLU A 53 1.85 2.21 12.58
C GLU A 53 0.73 3.20 12.23
N MET A 54 0.24 3.22 10.98
CA MET A 54 -0.89 4.08 10.63
C MET A 54 -2.23 3.39 10.96
N GLU A 55 -2.70 3.58 12.18
CA GLU A 55 -3.96 3.03 12.67
C GLU A 55 -5.16 3.95 12.35
N MET A 56 -6.17 3.48 11.59
CA MET A 56 -7.31 4.30 11.14
C MET A 56 -8.65 3.95 11.82
N VAL A 57 -9.17 4.87 12.64
CA VAL A 57 -10.36 4.68 13.51
C VAL A 57 -11.66 5.11 12.81
N HIS A 58 -12.74 4.33 12.93
CA HIS A 58 -14.08 4.85 12.62
C HIS A 58 -14.60 5.69 13.80
N ALA A 59 -14.38 7.01 13.79
CA ALA A 59 -14.89 7.88 14.85
C ALA A 59 -16.43 8.00 14.78
N ARG A 60 -17.13 7.47 15.79
CA ARG A 60 -18.50 7.91 16.09
C ARG A 60 -18.45 9.37 16.56
N LEU A 61 -19.37 10.20 16.05
CA LEU A 61 -19.54 11.59 16.51
C LEU A 61 -19.66 11.63 18.05
N GLY A 62 -18.70 12.25 18.74
CA GLY A 62 -18.92 12.69 20.13
C GLY A 62 -17.88 12.36 21.21
N THR A 63 -16.67 11.83 20.92
CA THR A 63 -15.63 11.69 21.96
C THR A 63 -14.28 12.23 21.54
N VAL A 64 -13.75 13.16 22.34
CA VAL A 64 -12.42 13.77 22.24
C VAL A 64 -11.45 12.92 23.07
N ALA A 65 -10.41 12.41 22.39
CA ALA A 65 -9.12 11.94 22.89
C ALA A 65 -9.05 11.23 24.27
N LYS A 66 -9.08 9.89 24.24
CA LYS A 66 -8.29 9.03 25.14
C LYS A 66 -7.09 8.47 24.34
N PRO A 67 -6.00 8.00 24.99
CA PRO A 67 -4.82 7.52 24.26
C PRO A 67 -5.28 6.50 23.22
N LEU A 68 -5.00 6.79 21.95
CA LEU A 68 -5.54 6.11 20.78
C LEU A 68 -5.16 4.64 20.83
N SER A 69 -6.08 3.80 21.29
CA SER A 69 -6.23 2.44 20.81
C SER A 69 -7.47 2.49 19.93
N ALA A 70 -7.39 2.07 18.65
CA ALA A 70 -8.59 2.01 17.85
C ALA A 70 -9.63 1.14 18.55
N GLU A 71 -10.87 1.59 18.53
CA GLU A 71 -11.97 0.72 18.90
C GLU A 71 -12.07 -0.39 17.83
N LEU A 72 -11.68 -1.60 18.22
CA LEU A 72 -11.76 -2.79 17.37
C LEU A 72 -13.23 -3.07 16.99
N PRO A 73 -13.49 -3.53 15.76
CA PRO A 73 -12.53 -3.92 14.74
C PRO A 73 -12.08 -2.80 13.78
N ALA A 74 -10.81 -2.85 13.36
CA ALA A 74 -10.21 -1.88 12.46
C ALA A 74 -9.37 -2.55 11.36
N THR A 75 -9.53 -2.07 10.12
CA THR A 75 -8.57 -2.36 9.04
C THR A 75 -7.37 -1.42 9.20
N LEU A 76 -6.16 -1.95 9.28
CA LEU A 76 -4.95 -1.17 9.54
C LEU A 76 -4.07 -1.06 8.30
N ALA A 77 -3.35 0.05 8.14
CA ALA A 77 -2.29 0.19 7.15
C ALA A 77 -0.98 0.45 7.89
N GLU A 78 -0.03 -0.45 7.79
CA GLU A 78 1.17 -0.43 8.64
C GLU A 78 2.39 -0.07 7.80
N PHE A 79 3.30 0.72 8.36
CA PHE A 79 4.49 1.20 7.66
C PHE A 79 5.73 1.16 8.56
N THR A 80 6.80 0.55 8.08
CA THR A 80 8.13 0.70 8.67
C THR A 80 9.01 1.41 7.67
N LEU A 81 9.28 2.70 7.91
CA LEU A 81 10.02 3.57 7.00
C LEU A 81 11.51 3.57 7.33
N ALA A 82 12.35 3.24 6.36
CA ALA A 82 13.80 3.23 6.51
C ALA A 82 14.49 3.41 5.14
N ALA A 83 15.70 2.87 4.98
CA ALA A 83 16.32 2.74 3.66
C ALA A 83 15.49 1.82 2.74
N LEU A 84 14.90 0.78 3.33
CA LEU A 84 13.85 -0.04 2.75
C LEU A 84 12.60 0.13 3.59
N ASP A 85 11.51 0.55 2.94
CA ASP A 85 10.22 0.65 3.58
C ASP A 85 9.53 -0.71 3.53
N PHE A 86 8.98 -1.14 4.66
CA PHE A 86 8.04 -2.26 4.74
C PHE A 86 6.65 -1.70 4.94
N TYR A 87 5.66 -2.25 4.26
CA TYR A 87 4.29 -1.82 4.43
C TYR A 87 3.31 -2.93 4.11
N ASP A 88 2.15 -2.85 4.73
CA ASP A 88 1.09 -3.82 4.58
C ASP A 88 -0.27 -3.23 4.95
N VAL A 89 -1.30 -4.06 4.80
CA VAL A 89 -2.64 -3.78 5.32
C VAL A 89 -3.07 -4.99 6.11
N SER A 90 -3.50 -4.77 7.35
CA SER A 90 -3.79 -5.83 8.30
C SER A 90 -5.26 -5.92 8.68
N LEU A 91 -5.72 -7.16 8.74
CA LEU A 91 -7.04 -7.59 9.20
C LEU A 91 -6.96 -8.43 10.48
N VAL A 92 -5.78 -8.47 11.12
CA VAL A 92 -5.56 -9.16 12.40
C VAL A 92 -6.51 -8.60 13.48
N ASP A 93 -6.76 -7.31 13.40
CA ASP A 93 -7.64 -6.52 14.27
C ASP A 93 -9.05 -6.33 13.69
N GLY A 94 -9.37 -7.10 12.65
CA GLY A 94 -10.68 -7.12 12.00
C GLY A 94 -10.77 -6.20 10.78
N PHE A 95 -12.00 -5.89 10.39
CA PHE A 95 -12.29 -5.14 9.17
C PHE A 95 -13.46 -4.19 9.40
N ASN A 96 -13.28 -2.91 9.09
CA ASN A 96 -14.35 -1.91 9.11
C ASN A 96 -14.55 -1.25 7.73
N VAL A 97 -13.46 -0.90 7.05
CA VAL A 97 -13.46 -0.25 5.74
C VAL A 97 -12.40 -0.89 4.82
N PRO A 98 -12.65 -1.04 3.50
CA PRO A 98 -11.60 -1.45 2.57
C PRO A 98 -10.51 -0.38 2.46
N ILE A 99 -9.26 -0.78 2.62
CA ILE A 99 -8.08 0.08 2.46
C ILE A 99 -7.15 -0.51 1.41
N SER A 100 -6.54 0.34 0.61
CA SER A 100 -5.43 -0.01 -0.28
C SER A 100 -4.29 0.98 -0.16
N VAL A 101 -3.06 0.46 -0.11
CA VAL A 101 -1.82 1.23 -0.08
C VAL A 101 -1.11 1.06 -1.42
N THR A 102 -0.93 2.15 -2.15
CA THR A 102 -0.28 2.14 -3.46
C THR A 102 0.99 3.01 -3.43
N PRO A 103 2.18 2.38 -3.58
CA PRO A 103 3.42 3.13 -3.71
C PRO A 103 3.53 3.80 -5.08
N LEU A 104 4.08 5.02 -5.09
CA LEU A 104 4.42 5.84 -6.24
C LEU A 104 5.94 6.00 -6.33
N LYS A 105 6.49 5.94 -7.54
CA LYS A 105 7.91 6.17 -7.86
C LYS A 105 8.98 5.31 -7.17
N GLY A 106 8.63 4.45 -6.22
CA GLY A 106 9.62 3.61 -5.56
C GLY A 106 10.23 2.52 -6.45
N LYS A 107 11.31 1.94 -5.95
CA LYS A 107 12.04 0.84 -6.56
C LYS A 107 11.92 -0.44 -5.73
N GLY A 108 11.97 -1.60 -6.39
CA GLY A 108 11.78 -2.91 -5.75
C GLY A 108 10.41 -3.51 -6.09
N ASN A 109 9.82 -4.25 -5.15
CA ASN A 109 8.51 -4.89 -5.35
C ASN A 109 7.41 -3.83 -5.50
N CYS A 110 7.33 -2.87 -4.55
CA CYS A 110 6.42 -1.71 -4.62
C CYS A 110 5.00 -2.03 -5.09
N SER A 111 4.52 -3.23 -4.74
CA SER A 111 3.20 -3.74 -5.08
C SER A 111 2.13 -3.05 -4.25
N THR A 112 0.90 -3.03 -4.76
CA THR A 112 -0.22 -2.48 -4.01
C THR A 112 -0.62 -3.46 -2.90
N ALA A 113 -0.61 -2.99 -1.64
CA ALA A 113 -1.13 -3.73 -0.49
C ALA A 113 -2.61 -3.40 -0.28
N GLY A 114 -3.33 -4.27 0.42
CA GLY A 114 -4.72 -3.99 0.82
C GLY A 114 -5.78 -4.82 0.13
N CYS A 115 -7.01 -4.36 0.27
CA CYS A 115 -8.20 -5.08 -0.15
C CYS A 115 -9.25 -4.15 -0.76
N ASN A 116 -9.73 -4.53 -1.95
CA ASN A 116 -10.85 -3.84 -2.62
C ASN A 116 -12.21 -4.51 -2.30
N SER A 117 -12.19 -5.68 -1.67
CA SER A 117 -13.41 -6.42 -1.29
C SER A 117 -13.99 -5.87 0.01
N ASP A 118 -15.31 -5.80 0.11
CA ASP A 118 -16.01 -5.39 1.33
C ASP A 118 -16.41 -6.63 2.16
N LEU A 119 -15.64 -6.93 3.21
CA LEU A 119 -15.86 -8.13 4.04
C LEU A 119 -17.17 -8.08 4.83
N ARG A 120 -17.76 -6.90 5.02
CA ARG A 120 -19.05 -6.74 5.72
C ARG A 120 -20.19 -7.49 5.04
N ARG A 121 -20.10 -7.68 3.71
CA ARG A 121 -21.15 -8.33 2.91
C ARG A 121 -21.30 -9.82 3.21
N ASN A 122 -20.18 -10.50 3.49
CA ASN A 122 -20.13 -11.94 3.72
C ASN A 122 -19.63 -12.25 5.14
N CYS A 123 -19.76 -11.28 6.05
CA CYS A 123 -19.35 -11.42 7.43
C CYS A 123 -20.17 -12.49 8.13
N ARG A 124 -19.49 -13.47 8.72
CA ARG A 124 -20.12 -14.50 9.54
C ARG A 124 -20.80 -13.86 10.74
N SER A 125 -21.97 -14.38 11.14
CA SER A 125 -22.80 -13.79 12.20
C SER A 125 -22.08 -13.62 13.53
N GLU A 126 -21.22 -14.57 13.87
CA GLU A 126 -20.42 -14.61 15.09
C GLU A 126 -19.30 -13.56 15.11
N LEU A 127 -18.88 -13.06 13.94
CA LEU A 127 -17.89 -11.99 13.81
C LEU A 127 -18.52 -10.61 13.52
N ALA A 128 -19.81 -10.56 13.20
CA ALA A 128 -20.44 -9.37 12.67
C ALA A 128 -20.76 -8.32 13.75
N VAL A 129 -20.25 -7.10 13.55
CA VAL A 129 -20.72 -5.92 14.29
C VAL A 129 -21.86 -5.28 13.52
N LYS A 130 -23.01 -5.11 14.16
CA LYS A 130 -24.21 -4.55 13.54
C LYS A 130 -24.60 -3.20 14.12
N ALA A 131 -25.05 -2.30 13.25
CA ALA A 131 -25.77 -1.09 13.62
C ALA A 131 -26.97 -0.92 12.67
N ASN A 132 -28.14 -0.59 13.23
CA ASN A 132 -29.38 -0.43 12.46
C ASN A 132 -29.69 -1.63 11.53
N GLY A 133 -29.45 -2.85 12.02
CA GLY A 133 -29.68 -4.10 11.27
C GLY A 133 -28.66 -4.40 10.16
N LYS A 134 -27.70 -3.51 9.90
CA LYS A 134 -26.64 -3.68 8.89
C LYS A 134 -25.32 -4.09 9.55
N VAL A 135 -24.57 -4.99 8.91
CA VAL A 135 -23.19 -5.27 9.30
C VAL A 135 -22.31 -4.07 8.94
N ILE A 136 -21.74 -3.42 9.95
CA ILE A 136 -20.89 -2.25 9.78
C ILE A 136 -19.40 -2.57 9.89
N ALA A 137 -19.05 -3.71 10.49
CA ALA A 137 -17.69 -4.19 10.59
C ALA A 137 -17.65 -5.72 10.89
N CYS A 138 -16.48 -6.33 10.72
CA CYS A 138 -16.20 -7.72 11.06
C CYS A 138 -15.06 -7.78 12.08
N ARG A 139 -15.33 -8.38 13.23
CA ARG A 139 -14.30 -8.72 14.22
C ARG A 139 -13.38 -9.80 13.68
N SER A 140 -12.14 -9.85 14.16
CA SER A 140 -11.25 -10.97 13.90
C SER A 140 -11.59 -12.16 14.80
N ALA A 141 -11.07 -13.33 14.46
CA ALA A 141 -11.26 -14.51 15.30
C ALA A 141 -10.55 -14.40 16.65
N CYS A 142 -9.39 -13.74 16.70
CA CYS A 142 -8.71 -13.48 17.97
C CYS A 142 -9.58 -12.63 18.89
N ASP A 143 -10.16 -11.55 18.36
CA ASP A 143 -11.01 -10.63 19.12
C ASP A 143 -12.31 -11.29 19.63
N VAL A 144 -12.89 -12.23 18.87
CA VAL A 144 -14.13 -12.93 19.28
C VAL A 144 -13.87 -14.12 20.19
N PHE A 145 -12.92 -14.98 19.85
CA PHE A 145 -12.72 -16.25 20.56
C PHE A 145 -11.62 -16.20 21.60
N ASN A 146 -10.68 -15.26 21.49
CA ASN A 146 -9.57 -15.02 22.41
C ASN A 146 -8.77 -16.28 22.79
N THR A 147 -8.67 -17.25 21.87
CA THR A 147 -7.86 -18.45 22.07
C THR A 147 -6.43 -18.21 21.63
N ASP A 148 -5.50 -18.96 22.23
CA ASP A 148 -4.08 -18.86 21.87
C ASP A 148 -3.81 -19.24 20.41
N GLU A 149 -4.61 -20.13 19.84
CA GLU A 149 -4.54 -20.50 18.42
C GLU A 149 -4.93 -19.33 17.49
N TYR A 150 -6.02 -18.62 17.79
CA TYR A 150 -6.44 -17.48 16.94
C TYR A 150 -5.59 -16.24 17.16
N CYS A 151 -5.06 -16.05 18.37
CA CYS A 151 -4.24 -14.90 18.74
C CYS A 151 -2.74 -15.15 18.62
N CYS A 152 -2.32 -16.35 18.18
CA CYS A 152 -0.92 -16.76 18.09
C CYS A 152 -0.12 -16.50 19.39
N ARG A 153 -0.63 -16.97 20.53
CA ARG A 153 0.01 -16.82 21.85
C ARG A 153 0.51 -18.16 22.39
N GLY A 154 1.35 -18.09 23.43
CA GLY A 154 1.82 -19.28 24.14
C GLY A 154 2.53 -20.26 23.20
N THR A 155 2.03 -21.50 23.13
CA THR A 155 2.57 -22.54 22.23
C THR A 155 2.40 -22.20 20.75
N HIS A 156 1.48 -21.29 20.40
CA HIS A 156 1.27 -20.76 19.05
C HIS A 156 2.03 -19.45 18.80
N GLY A 157 2.98 -19.07 19.66
CA GLY A 157 3.76 -17.83 19.53
C GLY A 157 4.87 -17.84 18.47
N ASN A 158 4.75 -18.69 17.44
CA ASN A 158 5.69 -18.66 16.31
C ASN A 158 5.02 -19.13 15.01
N PRO A 159 5.59 -18.79 13.83
CA PRO A 159 5.01 -19.15 12.53
C PRO A 159 4.89 -20.66 12.27
N SER A 160 5.69 -21.49 12.93
CA SER A 160 5.62 -22.94 12.73
C SER A 160 4.42 -23.55 13.46
N THR A 161 3.99 -22.95 14.57
CA THR A 161 2.91 -23.48 15.42
C THR A 161 1.59 -22.70 15.32
N CYS A 162 1.59 -21.44 14.87
CA CYS A 162 0.36 -20.74 14.53
C CYS A 162 0.05 -20.92 13.04
N GLN A 163 -0.88 -21.81 12.73
CA GLN A 163 -1.33 -22.05 11.35
C GLN A 163 -2.65 -21.33 11.09
N PRO A 164 -2.89 -20.83 9.86
CA PRO A 164 -4.14 -20.15 9.55
C PRO A 164 -5.32 -21.14 9.65
N THR A 165 -6.31 -20.76 10.46
CA THR A 165 -7.53 -21.53 10.71
C THR A 165 -8.67 -21.07 9.79
N TYR A 166 -9.92 -21.48 10.07
CA TYR A 166 -11.07 -21.21 9.21
C TYR A 166 -11.32 -19.71 8.93
N TYR A 167 -11.32 -18.88 9.97
CA TYR A 167 -11.67 -17.46 9.85
C TYR A 167 -10.59 -16.62 9.15
N PRO A 168 -9.29 -16.68 9.54
CA PRO A 168 -8.22 -16.02 8.79
C PRO A 168 -8.17 -16.43 7.31
N LYS A 169 -8.33 -17.74 7.01
CA LYS A 169 -8.41 -18.23 5.62
C LYS A 169 -9.53 -17.57 4.83
N THR A 170 -10.67 -17.31 5.46
CA THR A 170 -11.80 -16.63 4.82
C THR A 170 -11.45 -15.18 4.50
N PHE A 171 -10.83 -14.46 5.44
CA PHE A 171 -10.38 -13.07 5.19
C PHE A 171 -9.31 -13.03 4.10
N LYS A 172 -8.33 -13.93 4.16
CA LYS A 172 -7.26 -14.05 3.16
C LYS A 172 -7.78 -14.33 1.76
N SER A 173 -8.77 -15.21 1.63
CA SER A 173 -9.38 -15.52 0.33
C SER A 173 -10.03 -14.30 -0.32
N ALA A 174 -10.60 -13.39 0.47
CA ALA A 174 -11.22 -12.18 -0.02
C ALA A 174 -10.21 -11.03 -0.23
N CYS A 175 -9.12 -11.04 0.53
CA CYS A 175 -8.07 -10.03 0.57
C CYS A 175 -6.67 -10.69 0.54
N PRO A 176 -6.19 -11.18 -0.63
CA PRO A 176 -4.96 -11.98 -0.70
C PRO A 176 -3.67 -11.22 -0.34
N THR A 177 -3.70 -9.90 -0.44
CA THR A 177 -2.58 -8.98 -0.20
C THR A 177 -2.69 -8.24 1.15
N CYS A 178 -3.45 -8.81 2.09
CA CYS A 178 -3.57 -8.33 3.47
C CYS A 178 -3.11 -9.41 4.45
N TYR A 179 -2.63 -8.99 5.61
CA TYR A 179 -2.50 -9.86 6.77
C TYR A 179 -3.89 -10.30 7.23
N SER A 180 -4.06 -11.60 7.42
CA SER A 180 -5.30 -12.19 7.96
C SER A 180 -5.15 -12.76 9.37
N TYR A 181 -3.91 -12.96 9.82
CA TYR A 181 -3.49 -13.40 11.15
C TYR A 181 -2.02 -12.98 11.38
N ALA A 182 -1.51 -13.13 12.60
CA ALA A 182 -0.24 -12.53 13.02
C ALA A 182 1.02 -12.94 12.24
N TYR A 183 1.05 -14.14 11.63
CA TYR A 183 2.23 -14.65 10.90
C TYR A 183 1.98 -14.83 9.39
N ASP A 184 1.14 -13.98 8.80
CA ASP A 184 0.78 -14.02 7.37
C ASP A 184 1.80 -13.34 6.43
N ASP A 185 3.10 -13.38 6.75
CA ASP A 185 4.12 -12.54 6.09
C ASP A 185 4.27 -12.74 4.57
N PRO A 186 4.40 -13.96 4.00
CA PRO A 186 4.95 -14.14 2.65
C PRO A 186 4.17 -13.47 1.51
N THR A 187 2.91 -13.13 1.74
CA THR A 187 2.02 -12.51 0.75
C THR A 187 1.40 -11.19 1.20
N SER A 188 1.72 -10.76 2.42
CA SER A 188 1.06 -9.61 3.08
C SER A 188 1.99 -8.46 3.33
N ILE A 189 3.29 -8.71 3.48
CA ILE A 189 4.30 -7.65 3.63
C ILE A 189 4.92 -7.31 2.28
N PHE A 190 5.00 -6.01 2.00
CA PHE A 190 5.59 -5.49 0.80
C PHE A 190 6.76 -4.58 1.12
N ILE A 191 7.75 -4.58 0.22
CA ILE A 191 8.99 -3.84 0.39
C ILE A 191 9.14 -2.87 -0.78
N CYS A 192 9.49 -1.63 -0.47
CA CYS A 192 9.72 -0.59 -1.46
C CYS A 192 10.80 0.39 -0.97
N SER A 193 11.54 1.03 -1.88
CA SER A 193 12.54 2.04 -1.52
C SER A 193 12.25 3.36 -2.23
N GLY A 194 12.28 4.47 -1.49
CA GLY A 194 12.12 5.82 -2.03
C GLY A 194 10.77 6.04 -2.71
N ALA A 195 9.68 5.54 -2.09
CA ALA A 195 8.32 5.72 -2.58
C ALA A 195 7.57 6.79 -1.79
N ASP A 196 6.61 7.43 -2.45
CA ASP A 196 5.46 8.03 -1.77
C ASP A 196 4.31 7.03 -1.72
N TYR A 197 3.37 7.21 -0.81
CA TYR A 197 2.27 6.27 -0.60
C TYR A 197 0.92 6.96 -0.76
N VAL A 198 0.04 6.34 -1.55
CA VAL A 198 -1.37 6.72 -1.62
C VAL A 198 -2.19 5.68 -0.86
N ILE A 199 -2.84 6.12 0.22
CA ILE A 199 -3.76 5.33 1.04
C ILE A 199 -5.16 5.65 0.57
N THR A 200 -5.86 4.66 0.01
CA THR A 200 -7.19 4.83 -0.56
C THR A 200 -8.22 3.99 0.19
N PHE A 201 -9.21 4.65 0.76
CA PHE A 201 -10.40 3.99 1.30
C PHE A 201 -11.40 3.68 0.20
N CYS A 202 -12.01 2.49 0.27
CA CYS A 202 -12.98 2.01 -0.72
C CYS A 202 -12.45 2.05 -2.17
N SER A 203 -11.19 1.65 -2.35
CA SER A 203 -10.53 1.61 -3.66
C SER A 203 -11.19 0.63 -4.64
N THR A 204 -11.07 0.92 -5.94
CA THR A 204 -11.53 0.03 -7.02
C THR A 204 -10.36 -0.44 -7.87
N ARG A 205 -10.43 -1.67 -8.42
CA ARG A 205 -9.30 -2.34 -9.11
C ARG A 205 -8.69 -1.57 -10.29
N ASN A 206 -9.43 -0.64 -10.89
CA ASN A 206 -9.03 0.11 -12.09
C ASN A 206 -8.94 1.62 -11.86
N GLN A 207 -8.88 2.06 -10.61
CA GLN A 207 -8.79 3.48 -10.30
C GLN A 207 -7.37 3.99 -10.48
N ALA A 208 -7.23 5.07 -11.25
CA ALA A 208 -6.04 5.89 -11.26
C ALA A 208 -5.86 6.53 -9.89
N VAL A 209 -4.67 6.40 -9.30
CA VAL A 209 -4.32 7.08 -8.05
C VAL A 209 -3.23 8.10 -8.31
N CYS A 210 -3.37 9.29 -7.74
CA CYS A 210 -2.42 10.37 -7.93
C CYS A 210 -2.04 11.04 -6.60
N SER A 211 -0.84 11.59 -6.54
CA SER A 211 -0.32 12.39 -5.43
C SER A 211 0.51 13.56 -5.99
N TYR A 212 0.59 14.66 -5.24
CA TYR A 212 1.47 15.77 -5.56
C TYR A 212 2.83 15.57 -4.89
N HIS A 213 3.91 15.69 -5.67
CA HIS A 213 5.29 15.68 -5.21
C HIS A 213 6.06 16.76 -5.94
N ASP A 214 6.80 17.62 -5.22
CA ASP A 214 7.53 18.77 -5.78
C ASP A 214 6.71 19.60 -6.77
N HIS A 215 5.49 19.98 -6.38
CA HIS A 215 4.53 20.73 -7.21
C HIS A 215 4.10 20.03 -8.51
N LYS A 216 4.43 18.74 -8.68
CA LYS A 216 4.04 17.93 -9.84
C LYS A 216 3.05 16.84 -9.42
N LEU A 217 1.96 16.73 -10.17
CA LEU A 217 1.02 15.62 -10.03
C LEU A 217 1.64 14.35 -10.61
N ILE A 218 1.73 13.31 -9.79
CA ILE A 218 2.21 11.97 -10.15
C ILE A 218 1.04 11.01 -10.06
N CYS A 219 0.80 10.24 -11.11
CA CYS A 219 -0.28 9.26 -11.14
C CYS A 219 0.26 7.86 -11.46
N LYS A 220 -0.29 6.85 -10.78
CA LYS A 220 -0.14 5.44 -11.14
C LYS A 220 -1.47 4.97 -11.70
N ASN A 221 -1.51 4.82 -13.02
CA ASN A 221 -2.60 4.14 -13.70
C ASN A 221 -2.27 2.64 -13.72
N LYS A 222 -3.24 1.78 -13.42
CA LYS A 222 -3.13 0.38 -13.81
C LYS A 222 -3.31 0.35 -15.32
N ALA A 223 -2.21 0.32 -16.07
CA ALA A 223 -2.25 0.19 -17.51
C ALA A 223 -3.06 -1.07 -17.85
N ASN A 224 -4.16 -0.90 -18.61
CA ASN A 224 -4.67 -2.00 -19.42
C ASN A 224 -3.54 -2.31 -20.40
N GLY A 225 -2.82 -3.41 -20.18
CA GLY A 225 -1.78 -3.87 -21.08
C GLY A 225 -2.39 -4.22 -22.43
N LEU A 226 -2.53 -3.25 -23.33
CA LEU A 226 -2.49 -3.54 -24.76
C LEU A 226 -1.02 -3.77 -25.12
N ASN A 227 -0.71 -5.02 -25.45
CA ASN A 227 0.59 -5.39 -26.01
C ASN A 227 0.91 -4.45 -27.20
N PRO A 228 2.05 -3.73 -27.19
CA PRO A 228 2.46 -2.89 -28.32
C PRO A 228 2.80 -3.69 -29.59
N LEU A 229 2.73 -5.02 -29.52
CA LEU A 229 2.91 -5.92 -30.65
C LEU A 229 1.81 -5.79 -31.70
N VAL A 230 0.61 -5.31 -31.37
CA VAL A 230 -0.47 -5.16 -32.36
C VAL A 230 -0.22 -3.98 -33.32
N GLY A 231 0.39 -2.88 -32.87
CA GLY A 231 0.70 -1.73 -33.75
C GLY A 231 1.83 -1.98 -34.75
N ARG A 232 2.73 -2.93 -34.45
CA ARG A 232 3.92 -3.23 -35.26
C ARG A 232 3.60 -4.05 -36.51
N TRP A 233 2.52 -4.84 -36.49
CA TRP A 233 2.07 -5.60 -37.66
C TRP A 233 1.29 -4.75 -38.66
N TRP A 234 0.53 -3.76 -38.19
CA TRP A 234 -0.23 -2.85 -39.06
C TRP A 234 0.68 -1.91 -39.84
N GLY A 235 1.77 -1.42 -39.21
CA GLY A 235 2.79 -0.64 -39.89
C GLY A 235 3.51 -1.43 -41.00
N ALA A 236 3.80 -2.72 -40.76
CA ALA A 236 4.40 -3.59 -41.77
C ALA A 236 3.43 -3.91 -42.92
N LEU A 237 2.14 -4.13 -42.62
CA LEU A 237 1.12 -4.40 -43.64
C LEU A 237 0.86 -3.19 -44.55
N LEU A 238 0.85 -1.97 -43.98
CA LEU A 238 0.71 -0.72 -44.74
C LEU A 238 1.93 -0.44 -45.64
N LEU A 239 3.14 -0.77 -45.16
CA LEU A 239 4.37 -0.65 -45.96
C LEU A 239 4.40 -1.64 -47.12
N LEU A 240 3.96 -2.89 -46.90
CA LEU A 240 3.82 -3.89 -47.95
C LEU A 240 2.81 -3.47 -49.03
N LEU A 241 1.65 -2.92 -48.62
CA LEU A 241 0.64 -2.41 -49.56
C LEU A 241 1.13 -1.19 -50.37
N PHE A 242 2.03 -0.37 -49.81
CA PHE A 242 2.65 0.74 -50.54
C PHE A 242 3.69 0.24 -51.56
N ILE A 243 4.47 -0.77 -51.22
CA ILE A 243 5.49 -1.35 -52.12
C ILE A 243 4.83 -2.09 -53.30
N THR A 244 3.74 -2.82 -53.06
CA THR A 244 3.01 -3.51 -54.14
C THR A 244 2.34 -2.54 -55.11
N ASN A 245 1.87 -1.39 -54.62
CA ASN A 245 1.30 -0.34 -55.47
C ASN A 245 2.36 0.41 -56.29
N LEU A 246 3.58 0.61 -55.76
CA LEU A 246 4.68 1.22 -56.53
C LEU A 246 5.17 0.33 -57.68
N TRP A 247 5.12 -0.99 -57.52
CA TRP A 247 5.50 -1.95 -58.56
C TRP A 247 4.48 -2.05 -59.70
N SER A 248 3.27 -1.51 -59.51
CA SER A 248 2.20 -1.50 -60.53
C SER A 248 2.23 -0.24 -61.41
N ILE A 249 3.18 0.68 -61.16
CA ILE A 249 3.31 1.99 -61.82
C ILE A 249 4.63 2.09 -62.62
N LEU A 250 5.43 1.01 -62.65
CA LEU A 250 6.67 0.87 -63.43
C LEU A 250 6.50 -0.18 -64.53
#